data_AF-A0A137QG67-F1
#
_entry.id   AF-A0A137QG67-F1
#
_cell.length_a   1.000
_cell.length_b   1.000
_cell.length_c   1.000
_cell.angle_alpha   90.00
_cell.angle_beta   90.00
_cell.angle_gamma   90.00
#
_symmetry.space_group_name_H-M   'P 1'
#
loop_
_entity.id
_entity.type
_entity.pdbx_description
1 polymer ?
#
loop_
_entity_poly.entity_id
_entity_poly.type
_entity_poly.pdbx_seq_one_letter_code
_entity_poly.pdbx_strand_id
1 'polypeptide(L)'
;MARCPGPISPPSMTQKRRSPLESMIPLDAPTQPRKYVTPSATSRKEVPSFFNNNKQRSQSIPSEGEEDELEEERSGIPHNDQEEISRRRRKNTIAARRSRMKKLEEKRALEQAVERLTTEKEIWRTRALTLRSLLASHGIRCPDFND
;
A
#
# COMPACT_ATOMS: atom_id res chain seq x y z
N MET A 1 -39.36 35.59 -12.21
CA MET A 1 -38.75 34.58 -13.09
C MET A 1 -37.53 34.00 -12.39
N ALA A 2 -37.65 32.80 -11.82
CA ALA A 2 -36.56 32.12 -11.13
C ALA A 2 -35.71 31.33 -12.15
N ARG A 3 -34.39 31.50 -12.13
CA ARG A 3 -33.45 30.77 -13.00
C ARG A 3 -33.20 29.38 -12.43
N CYS A 4 -33.38 28.34 -13.24
CA CYS A 4 -33.04 26.96 -12.87
C CYS A 4 -31.51 26.80 -12.75
N PRO A 5 -31.01 26.05 -11.76
CA PRO A 5 -29.60 25.66 -11.72
C PRO A 5 -29.31 24.62 -12.82
N GLY A 6 -28.23 24.83 -13.58
CA GLY A 6 -27.78 23.92 -14.64
C GLY A 6 -27.23 22.59 -14.11
N PRO A 7 -27.03 21.60 -14.99
CA PRO A 7 -26.63 20.25 -14.59
C PRO A 7 -25.20 20.22 -14.03
N ILE A 8 -25.05 19.55 -12.88
CA ILE A 8 -23.76 19.29 -12.22
C ILE A 8 -23.01 18.26 -13.06
N SER A 9 -21.85 18.62 -13.60
CA SER A 9 -20.97 17.70 -14.32
C SER A 9 -20.51 16.56 -13.38
N PRO A 10 -20.50 15.29 -13.82
CA PRO A 10 -19.97 14.21 -13.01
C PRO A 10 -18.47 14.44 -12.75
N PRO A 11 -17.96 14.04 -11.56
CA PRO A 11 -16.53 14.18 -11.27
C PRO A 11 -15.73 13.35 -12.28
N SER A 12 -14.82 14.02 -12.98
CA SER A 12 -13.83 13.38 -13.84
C SER A 12 -13.08 12.33 -13.02
N MET A 13 -13.34 11.05 -13.30
CA MET A 13 -12.58 9.92 -12.78
C MET A 13 -11.17 10.02 -13.36
N THR A 14 -10.34 10.83 -12.72
CA THR A 14 -8.91 10.92 -13.01
C THR A 14 -8.33 9.52 -12.95
N GLN A 15 -7.97 8.98 -14.12
CA GLN A 15 -7.22 7.74 -14.23
C GLN A 15 -5.99 7.88 -13.33
N LYS A 16 -5.99 7.18 -12.20
CA LYS A 16 -4.86 7.17 -11.28
C LYS A 16 -3.66 6.65 -12.05
N ARG A 17 -2.75 7.57 -12.41
CA ARG A 17 -1.47 7.28 -13.04
C ARG A 17 -0.72 6.37 -12.08
N ARG A 18 -0.80 5.04 -12.31
CA ARG A 18 0.06 4.06 -11.63
C ARG A 18 1.46 4.34 -12.14
N SER A 19 2.18 5.16 -11.40
CA SER A 19 3.53 5.52 -11.78
C SER A 19 4.43 4.29 -11.55
N PRO A 20 5.35 3.97 -12.47
CA PRO A 20 6.22 2.78 -12.37
C PRO A 20 7.00 2.74 -11.05
N LEU A 21 7.47 1.55 -10.65
CA LEU A 21 8.25 1.35 -9.40
C LEU A 21 9.42 2.34 -9.29
N GLU A 22 10.08 2.62 -10.42
CA GLU A 22 11.21 3.55 -10.56
C GLU A 22 10.84 5.04 -10.44
N SER A 23 9.55 5.36 -10.55
CA SER A 23 9.02 6.70 -10.28
C SER A 23 8.59 6.91 -8.82
N MET A 24 8.71 5.88 -7.97
CA MET A 24 8.47 6.05 -6.55
C MET A 24 9.60 6.85 -5.91
N ILE A 25 9.21 7.78 -5.05
CA ILE A 25 10.16 8.56 -4.27
C ILE A 25 10.94 7.60 -3.35
N PRO A 26 12.29 7.59 -3.39
CA PRO A 26 13.12 6.75 -2.53
C PRO A 26 12.80 6.92 -1.04
N LEU A 27 13.05 5.88 -0.24
CA LEU A 27 12.80 5.91 1.21
C LEU A 27 13.56 7.05 1.89
N ASP A 28 14.81 7.26 1.48
CA ASP A 28 15.72 8.29 2.02
C ASP A 28 15.50 9.70 1.41
N ALA A 29 14.58 9.85 0.45
CA ALA A 29 14.37 11.15 -0.17
C ALA A 29 13.92 12.19 0.87
N PRO A 30 14.45 13.43 0.84
CA PRO A 30 14.23 14.41 1.88
C PRO A 30 12.74 14.73 2.08
N THR A 31 12.32 14.87 3.34
CA THR A 31 10.96 15.29 3.67
C THR A 31 10.88 16.82 3.68
N GLN A 32 9.98 17.40 2.89
CA GLN A 32 9.80 18.84 2.85
C GLN A 32 9.23 19.36 4.20
N PRO A 33 9.86 20.39 4.82
CA PRO A 33 9.33 20.98 6.04
C PRO A 33 8.03 21.75 5.75
N ARG A 34 7.07 21.70 6.68
CA ARG A 34 5.81 22.45 6.59
C ARG A 34 5.91 23.73 7.42
N LYS A 35 5.78 24.89 6.78
CA LYS A 35 5.66 26.19 7.46
C LYS A 35 4.17 26.53 7.59
N TYR A 36 3.67 26.42 8.82
CA TYR A 36 2.30 26.82 9.14
C TYR A 36 2.33 28.18 9.83
N VAL A 37 1.52 29.13 9.33
CA VAL A 37 1.32 30.43 9.99
C VAL A 37 0.29 30.28 11.12
N THR A 38 -0.68 29.39 10.96
CA THR A 38 -1.70 29.04 11.94
C THR A 38 -1.66 27.54 12.24
N PRO A 39 -2.04 27.09 13.45
CA PRO A 39 -2.09 25.67 13.75
C PRO A 39 -2.96 24.93 12.71
N SER A 40 -2.52 23.74 12.28
CA SER A 40 -3.29 22.93 11.32
C SER A 40 -4.73 22.78 11.82
N ALA A 41 -5.72 22.88 10.94
CA ALA A 41 -7.13 22.72 11.30
C ALA A 41 -7.42 21.36 11.99
N THR A 42 -6.58 20.36 11.72
CA THR A 42 -6.62 19.02 12.32
C THR A 42 -5.63 18.83 13.47
N SER A 43 -4.93 19.88 13.90
CA SER A 43 -4.03 19.81 15.04
C SER A 43 -4.84 19.47 16.29
N ARG A 44 -4.29 18.61 17.14
CA ARG A 44 -4.87 18.37 18.46
C ARG A 44 -4.86 19.71 19.20
N LYS A 45 -6.04 20.21 19.57
CA LYS A 45 -6.19 21.34 20.48
C LYS A 45 -5.63 20.90 21.84
N GLU A 46 -4.99 21.81 22.56
CA GLU A 46 -4.56 21.53 23.92
C GLU A 46 -5.77 21.07 24.74
N VAL A 47 -5.70 19.84 25.22
CA VAL A 47 -6.76 19.28 26.06
C VAL A 47 -6.41 19.68 27.49
N PRO A 48 -7.34 20.30 28.25
CA PRO A 48 -7.06 20.75 29.61
C PRO A 48 -6.45 19.64 30.48
N SER A 49 -5.55 20.04 31.40
CA SER A 49 -4.71 19.13 32.20
C SER A 49 -5.46 17.97 32.86
N PHE A 50 -6.73 18.17 33.26
CA PHE A 50 -7.59 17.12 33.83
C PHE A 50 -7.79 15.88 32.93
N PHE A 51 -7.61 16.00 31.61
CA PHE A 51 -7.75 14.89 30.66
C PHE A 51 -6.42 14.16 30.36
N ASN A 52 -5.27 14.64 30.86
CA ASN A 52 -3.95 14.10 30.49
C ASN A 52 -3.54 12.84 31.26
N ASN A 53 -4.29 12.41 32.27
CA ASN A 53 -3.95 11.26 33.11
C ASN A 53 -3.98 9.90 32.38
N ASN A 54 -4.51 9.84 31.15
CA ASN A 54 -4.65 8.58 30.40
C ASN A 54 -3.55 8.31 29.36
N LYS A 55 -2.56 9.20 29.21
CA LYS A 55 -1.52 9.08 28.17
C LYS A 55 -0.51 7.96 28.41
N GLN A 56 -0.41 7.44 29.64
CA GLN A 56 0.51 6.38 30.03
C GLN A 56 0.05 4.96 29.61
N ARG A 57 -1.22 4.76 29.23
CA ARG A 57 -1.78 3.42 29.00
C ARG A 57 -1.91 3.01 27.53
N SER A 58 -1.49 3.85 26.58
CA SER A 58 -1.63 3.60 25.13
C SER A 58 -0.31 3.43 24.39
N GLN A 59 0.69 2.80 25.02
CA GLN A 59 1.76 2.12 24.28
C GLN A 59 1.27 0.72 23.92
N SER A 60 0.38 0.65 22.93
CA SER A 60 -0.17 -0.61 22.45
C SER A 60 0.83 -1.27 21.50
N ILE A 61 1.32 -2.44 21.93
CA ILE A 61 1.72 -3.63 21.15
C ILE A 61 2.73 -3.36 20.01
N PRO A 62 4.00 -3.78 20.14
CA PRO A 62 4.93 -3.79 19.02
C PRO A 62 4.44 -4.80 17.99
N SER A 63 4.23 -4.35 16.76
CA SER A 63 4.05 -5.24 15.61
C SER A 63 5.43 -5.84 15.32
N GLU A 64 5.60 -7.15 15.55
CA GLU A 64 6.85 -7.94 15.53
C GLU A 64 7.64 -7.97 14.18
N GLY A 65 7.46 -6.98 13.30
CA GLY A 65 8.19 -6.86 12.04
C GLY A 65 8.60 -5.44 11.66
N GLU A 66 8.50 -4.46 12.56
CA GLU A 66 8.77 -3.04 12.26
C GLU A 66 9.95 -2.43 13.04
N GLU A 67 10.75 -3.23 13.75
CA GLU A 67 11.73 -2.70 14.71
C GLU A 67 13.10 -2.36 14.10
N ASP A 68 13.54 -3.03 13.05
CA ASP A 68 14.99 -3.09 12.76
C ASP A 68 15.60 -1.90 11.98
N GLU A 69 14.90 -0.76 11.81
CA GLU A 69 15.49 0.37 11.05
C GLU A 69 14.95 1.76 11.40
N LEU A 70 14.14 1.91 12.46
CA LEU A 70 13.58 3.21 12.89
C LEU A 70 13.88 3.55 14.36
N GLU A 71 14.76 2.77 14.99
CA GLU A 71 15.13 2.91 16.41
C GLU A 71 16.41 3.73 16.65
N GLU A 72 17.06 4.25 15.60
CA GLU A 72 18.21 5.14 15.76
C GLU A 72 17.78 6.60 15.94
N GLU A 73 17.12 6.90 17.08
CA GLU A 73 17.22 8.17 17.82
C GLU A 73 16.25 8.14 19.01
N ARG A 74 16.67 7.53 20.12
CA ARG A 74 16.25 7.99 21.45
C ARG A 74 17.02 9.25 21.84
N SER A 75 17.06 10.26 20.97
CA SER A 75 17.66 11.55 21.29
C SER A 75 16.64 12.40 22.04
N GLY A 76 16.70 12.28 23.37
CA GLY A 76 16.18 13.26 24.32
C GLY A 76 14.66 13.43 24.35
N ILE A 77 14.15 13.79 25.53
CA ILE A 77 12.81 14.38 25.63
C ILE A 77 12.84 15.61 24.70
N PRO A 78 11.95 15.71 23.69
CA PRO A 78 11.95 16.83 22.78
C PRO A 78 11.81 18.12 23.60
N HIS A 79 12.76 19.04 23.43
CA HIS A 79 12.74 20.33 24.13
C HIS A 79 11.57 21.22 23.61
N ASN A 80 10.94 20.84 22.50
CA ASN A 80 9.90 21.61 21.82
C ASN A 80 8.87 20.70 21.15
N ASP A 81 7.57 20.95 21.37
CA ASP A 81 6.45 20.21 20.77
C ASP A 81 6.50 20.17 19.23
N GLN A 82 7.04 21.23 18.63
CA GLN A 82 7.17 21.34 17.17
C GLN A 82 8.16 20.32 16.57
N GLU A 83 9.20 19.97 17.31
CA GLU A 83 10.19 18.97 16.89
C GLU A 83 9.63 17.55 16.98
N GLU A 84 8.82 17.26 18.00
CA GLU A 84 8.13 15.98 18.09
C GLU A 84 7.16 15.78 16.92
N ILE A 85 6.43 16.83 16.56
CA ILE A 85 5.50 16.82 15.41
C ILE A 85 6.26 16.57 14.10
N SER A 86 7.41 17.20 13.89
CA SER A 86 8.21 17.02 12.67
C SER A 86 8.77 15.59 12.59
N ARG A 87 9.28 15.05 13.70
CA ARG A 87 9.77 13.67 13.81
C ARG A 87 8.66 12.65 13.50
N ARG A 88 7.47 12.82 14.10
CA ARG A 88 6.32 11.95 13.85
C ARG A 88 5.88 11.98 12.38
N ARG A 89 5.90 13.15 11.75
CA ARG A 89 5.59 13.30 10.31
C ARG A 89 6.62 12.61 9.43
N ARG A 90 7.91 12.73 9.76
CA ARG A 90 8.98 12.02 9.04
C ARG A 90 8.77 10.50 9.11
N LYS A 91 8.54 9.96 10.31
CA LYS A 91 8.23 8.53 10.52
C LYS A 91 7.01 8.08 9.70
N ASN A 92 5.90 8.83 9.75
CA ASN A 92 4.71 8.50 8.96
C ASN A 92 4.96 8.56 7.45
N THR A 93 5.77 9.51 6.98
CA THR A 93 6.13 9.63 5.56
C THR A 93 6.93 8.41 5.10
N ILE A 94 7.93 7.98 5.88
CA ILE A 94 8.73 6.78 5.59
C ILE A 94 7.85 5.53 5.59
N ALA A 95 7.01 5.36 6.62
CA ALA A 95 6.08 4.24 6.71
C ALA A 95 5.12 4.20 5.51
N ALA A 96 4.58 5.35 5.10
CA ALA A 96 3.72 5.43 3.93
C ALA A 96 4.44 5.08 2.62
N ARG A 97 5.73 5.46 2.46
CA ARG A 97 6.55 5.07 1.31
C ARG A 97 6.80 3.55 1.32
N ARG A 98 7.28 2.98 2.43
CA ARG A 98 7.48 1.53 2.59
C ARG A 98 6.21 0.74 2.29
N SER A 99 5.07 1.18 2.84
CA SER A 99 3.77 0.54 2.60
C SER A 99 3.39 0.54 1.12
N ARG A 100 3.64 1.64 0.40
CA ARG A 100 3.39 1.71 -1.06
C ARG A 100 4.32 0.78 -1.84
N MET A 101 5.59 0.72 -1.47
CA MET A 101 6.57 -0.19 -2.09
C MET A 101 6.17 -1.65 -1.88
N LYS A 102 5.93 -2.06 -0.63
CA LYS A 102 5.49 -3.42 -0.28
C LYS A 102 4.24 -3.84 -1.05
N LYS A 103 3.21 -3.00 -1.08
CA LYS A 103 1.97 -3.28 -1.84
C LYS A 103 2.21 -3.47 -3.34
N LEU A 104 3.18 -2.74 -3.91
CA LEU A 104 3.51 -2.88 -5.32
C LEU A 104 4.27 -4.18 -5.56
N GLU A 105 5.25 -4.51 -4.71
CA GLU A 105 5.99 -5.78 -4.76
C GLU A 105 5.05 -6.98 -4.64
N GLU A 106 4.13 -6.96 -3.67
CA GLU A 106 3.09 -7.98 -3.51
C GLU A 106 2.25 -8.12 -4.78
N LYS A 107 1.81 -6.99 -5.35
CA LYS A 107 1.05 -7.00 -6.61
C LYS A 107 1.85 -7.60 -7.77
N ARG A 108 3.14 -7.25 -7.88
CA ARG A 108 4.04 -7.79 -8.92
C ARG A 108 4.25 -9.29 -8.75
N ALA A 109 4.43 -9.76 -7.51
CA ALA A 109 4.57 -11.18 -7.21
C ALA A 109 3.31 -11.97 -7.60
N LEU A 110 2.12 -11.43 -7.30
CA LEU A 110 0.85 -12.02 -7.72
C LEU A 110 0.71 -12.07 -9.25
N GLU A 111 1.04 -10.98 -9.96
CA GLU A 111 0.99 -10.95 -11.42
C GLU A 111 1.94 -12.00 -12.04
N GLN A 112 3.15 -12.15 -11.51
CA GLN A 112 4.10 -13.19 -11.94
C GLN A 112 3.61 -14.60 -11.63
N ALA A 113 2.99 -14.82 -10.47
CA ALA A 113 2.44 -16.12 -10.10
C ALA A 113 1.30 -16.52 -11.04
N VAL A 114 0.40 -15.59 -11.36
CA VAL A 114 -0.67 -15.83 -12.34
C VAL A 114 -0.07 -16.18 -13.70
N GLU A 115 0.88 -15.39 -14.20
CA GLU A 115 1.54 -15.66 -15.48
C GLU A 115 2.18 -17.08 -15.51
N ARG A 116 2.96 -17.43 -14.49
CA ARG A 116 3.56 -18.76 -14.36
C ARG A 116 2.50 -19.87 -14.35
N LEU A 117 1.47 -19.75 -13.52
CA LEU A 117 0.43 -20.77 -13.44
C LEU A 117 -0.37 -20.89 -14.73
N THR A 118 -0.62 -19.79 -15.44
CA THR A 118 -1.30 -19.82 -16.74
C THR A 118 -0.47 -20.51 -17.81
N THR A 119 0.83 -20.21 -17.90
CA THR A 119 1.73 -20.88 -18.85
C THR A 119 1.88 -22.37 -18.55
N GLU A 120 2.04 -22.75 -17.28
CA GLU A 120 2.10 -24.15 -16.87
C GLU A 120 0.79 -24.88 -17.22
N LYS A 121 -0.37 -24.27 -16.92
CA LYS A 121 -1.68 -24.81 -17.30
C LYS A 121 -1.77 -25.04 -18.81
N GLU A 122 -1.33 -24.09 -19.63
CA GLU A 122 -1.36 -24.21 -21.10
C GLU A 122 -0.42 -25.30 -21.61
N ILE A 123 0.78 -25.44 -21.03
CA ILE A 123 1.72 -26.50 -21.35
C ILE A 123 1.11 -27.87 -21.04
N TRP A 124 0.56 -28.04 -19.83
CA TRP A 124 -0.07 -29.29 -19.42
C TRP A 124 -1.31 -29.61 -20.24
N ARG A 125 -2.13 -28.60 -20.54
CA ARG A 125 -3.29 -28.75 -21.43
C ARG A 125 -2.86 -29.21 -22.81
N THR A 126 -1.83 -28.59 -23.39
CA THR A 126 -1.31 -28.96 -24.71
C THR A 126 -0.79 -30.40 -24.70
N ARG A 127 0.02 -30.77 -23.70
CA ARG A 127 0.52 -32.14 -23.52
C ARG A 127 -0.59 -33.17 -23.37
N ALA A 128 -1.63 -32.87 -22.58
CA ALA A 128 -2.77 -33.77 -22.41
C ALA A 128 -3.54 -33.95 -23.72
N LEU A 129 -3.76 -32.86 -24.47
CA LEU A 129 -4.46 -32.91 -25.75
C LEU A 129 -3.68 -33.66 -26.83
N THR A 130 -2.35 -33.49 -26.90
CA THR A 130 -1.50 -34.23 -27.85
C THR A 130 -1.50 -35.72 -27.54
N LEU A 131 -1.35 -36.10 -26.26
CA LEU A 131 -1.44 -37.51 -25.84
C LEU A 131 -2.83 -38.11 -26.12
N ARG A 132 -3.90 -37.35 -25.86
CA ARG A 132 -5.26 -37.78 -26.20
C ARG A 132 -5.42 -38.01 -27.71
N SER A 133 -4.90 -37.10 -28.53
CA SER A 133 -4.92 -37.26 -29.99
C SER A 133 -4.13 -38.49 -30.45
N LEU A 134 -2.97 -38.76 -29.83
CA LEU A 134 -2.15 -39.92 -30.13
C LEU A 134 -2.90 -41.22 -29.78
N LEU A 135 -3.48 -41.30 -28.59
CA LEU A 135 -4.27 -42.47 -28.17
C LEU A 135 -5.47 -42.71 -29.09
N ALA A 136 -6.18 -41.64 -29.47
CA ALA A 136 -7.28 -41.71 -30.42
C ALA A 136 -6.81 -42.25 -31.79
N SER A 137 -5.62 -41.84 -32.26
CA SER A 137 -5.04 -42.35 -33.52
C SER A 137 -4.71 -43.85 -33.47
N HIS A 138 -4.44 -44.39 -32.28
CA HIS A 138 -4.21 -45.82 -32.04
C HIS A 138 -5.51 -46.57 -31.67
N GLY A 139 -6.69 -45.94 -31.78
CA GLY A 139 -7.98 -46.56 -31.49
C GLY A 139 -8.28 -46.75 -29.99
N ILE A 140 -7.50 -46.13 -29.11
CA ILE A 140 -7.69 -46.20 -27.65
C ILE A 140 -8.57 -45.04 -27.22
N ARG A 141 -9.74 -45.34 -26.62
CA ARG A 141 -10.67 -44.32 -26.13
C ARG A 141 -10.15 -43.70 -24.84
N CYS A 142 -9.86 -42.40 -24.84
CA CYS A 142 -9.53 -41.66 -23.64
C CYS A 142 -10.82 -41.20 -22.92
N PRO A 143 -10.97 -41.42 -21.60
CA PRO A 143 -12.10 -40.87 -20.84
C PRO A 143 -11.99 -39.35 -20.73
N ASP A 144 -13.11 -38.65 -20.89
CA ASP A 144 -13.20 -37.23 -20.56
C ASP A 144 -13.48 -37.08 -19.07
N PHE A 145 -12.68 -36.25 -18.39
CA PHE A 145 -12.91 -35.85 -17.01
C PHE A 145 -13.65 -34.51 -17.04
N ASN A 146 -14.84 -34.45 -16.43
CA ASN A 146 -15.51 -33.18 -16.18
C ASN A 146 -14.90 -32.56 -14.91
N ASP A 147 -14.38 -31.33 -15.05
CA ASP A 147 -13.88 -30.51 -13.93
C ASP A 147 -15.01 -30.08 -12.98
#